data_AF-A0A031FU65-F1
#
_entry.id   AF-A0A031FU65-F1
#
_cell.length_a   1.000
_cell.length_b   1.000
_cell.length_c   1.000
_cell.angle_alpha   90.00
_cell.angle_beta   90.00
_cell.angle_gamma   90.00
#
_symmetry.space_group_name_H-M   'P 1'
#
loop_
_entity.id
_entity.type
_entity.pdbx_description
1 polymer ?
#
loop_
_entity_poly.entity_id
_entity_poly.type
_entity_poly.pdbx_seq_one_letter_code
_entity_poly.pdbx_strand_id
1 'polypeptide(L)'
;MTTARPALSAALGGCTIVIAVDRRSAELASALERHGATVRHAPALTIVSHIDDEALITATRELIDDPPDIVVATTGVGFRGWMEAADEAGLQGALHDALEGAQIVARGPKARGAIQQAGLTADWVAESETSEELGAFLLAEGVAGRRVAVQHHGSGSDGLDELFSSAGADVVSLTVYRWGPPPDAAAVARSVAQTAHGDVDAVLFTSAPGAAGWLATARREGALDEIVRRSVAGSLLLAAVGPITAGPLVDAGATPLIAERGRLGSLVRAVVTHFGGGGAPALDTTAGRLELRSGAAVLDGTLLPLSRTSAAILATLFAAGGGVVGRTELAAVLPRSGASTGDGAHAVDVAIARTREALGIPTLIRTVVKRGYRLDVTFPEGSA
;
A
#
# COMPACT_ATOMS: atom_id res chain seq x y z
N MET A 1 -18.09 -21.62 14.71
CA MET A 1 -18.82 -20.34 14.73
C MET A 1 -17.88 -19.28 15.25
N THR A 2 -17.21 -18.55 14.36
CA THR A 2 -16.30 -17.46 14.74
C THR A 2 -17.14 -16.29 15.21
N THR A 3 -17.10 -15.98 16.51
CA THR A 3 -17.79 -14.82 17.08
C THR A 3 -17.21 -13.56 16.43
N ALA A 4 -18.07 -12.79 15.75
CA ALA A 4 -17.68 -11.52 15.15
C ALA A 4 -17.13 -10.61 16.25
N ARG A 5 -15.87 -10.16 16.10
CA ARG A 5 -15.24 -9.26 17.09
C ARG A 5 -16.02 -7.94 17.10
N PRO A 6 -16.25 -7.33 18.28
CA PRO A 6 -17.02 -6.10 18.37
C PRO A 6 -16.36 -4.95 17.61
N ALA A 7 -17.20 -4.13 16.98
CA ALA A 7 -16.80 -2.88 16.34
C ALA A 7 -16.20 -1.91 17.38
N LEU A 8 -15.18 -1.18 16.98
CA LEU A 8 -14.49 -0.16 17.79
C LEU A 8 -15.01 1.25 17.51
N SER A 9 -15.40 1.53 16.26
CA SER A 9 -15.98 2.82 15.84
C SER A 9 -16.63 2.67 14.45
N ALA A 10 -17.26 3.74 13.96
CA ALA A 10 -17.74 3.85 12.58
C ALA A 10 -16.88 4.78 11.68
N ALA A 11 -15.65 5.13 12.09
CA ALA A 11 -14.80 6.11 11.40
C ALA A 11 -14.45 5.77 9.94
N LEU A 12 -14.47 4.48 9.58
CA LEU A 12 -14.26 4.00 8.21
C LEU A 12 -15.55 3.53 7.54
N GLY A 13 -16.71 3.85 8.12
CA GLY A 13 -18.02 3.50 7.58
C GLY A 13 -18.17 3.97 6.14
N GLY A 14 -18.60 3.06 5.26
CA GLY A 14 -18.77 3.35 3.83
C GLY A 14 -17.46 3.45 3.04
N CYS A 15 -16.29 3.27 3.67
CA CYS A 15 -15.01 3.26 2.97
C CYS A 15 -14.71 1.86 2.43
N THR A 16 -14.31 1.78 1.16
CA THR A 16 -13.67 0.60 0.58
C THR A 16 -12.15 0.76 0.62
N ILE A 17 -11.45 -0.19 1.24
CA ILE A 17 -10.00 -0.16 1.39
C ILE A 17 -9.38 -1.40 0.74
N VAL A 18 -8.44 -1.20 -0.17
CA VAL A 18 -7.62 -2.27 -0.73
C VAL A 18 -6.38 -2.46 0.13
N ILE A 19 -6.06 -3.70 0.47
CA ILE A 19 -4.78 -4.06 1.08
C ILE A 19 -3.92 -4.81 0.04
N ALA A 20 -2.84 -4.16 -0.39
CA ALA A 20 -1.86 -4.74 -1.32
C ALA A 20 -0.79 -5.54 -0.55
N VAL A 21 -1.24 -6.37 0.38
CA VAL A 21 -0.41 -7.03 1.39
C VAL A 21 -0.76 -8.51 1.47
N ASP A 22 0.25 -9.36 1.48
CA ASP A 22 0.10 -10.82 1.63
C ASP A 22 0.18 -11.23 3.11
N ARG A 23 1.35 -11.06 3.73
CA ARG A 23 1.61 -11.42 5.13
C ARG A 23 0.82 -10.56 6.13
N ARG A 24 0.17 -11.21 7.10
CA ARG A 24 -0.70 -10.56 8.13
C ARG A 24 -1.87 -9.76 7.53
N SER A 25 -2.26 -10.06 6.29
CA SER A 25 -3.39 -9.41 5.62
C SER A 25 -4.71 -9.56 6.38
N ALA A 26 -4.98 -10.74 6.95
CA ALA A 26 -6.17 -10.99 7.78
C ALA A 26 -6.22 -10.14 9.06
N GLU A 27 -5.07 -9.91 9.70
CA GLU A 27 -4.99 -9.04 10.88
C GLU A 27 -5.25 -7.58 10.51
N LEU A 28 -4.64 -7.11 9.41
CA LEU A 28 -4.85 -5.75 8.91
C LEU A 28 -6.31 -5.53 8.50
N ALA A 29 -6.90 -6.49 7.76
CA ALA A 29 -8.30 -6.45 7.36
C ALA A 29 -9.22 -6.37 8.58
N SER A 30 -9.05 -7.29 9.54
CA SER A 30 -9.86 -7.32 10.77
C SER A 30 -9.73 -6.01 11.57
N ALA A 31 -8.54 -5.40 11.61
CA ALA A 31 -8.35 -4.12 12.29
C ALA A 31 -9.15 -2.99 11.62
N LEU A 32 -9.15 -2.91 10.28
CA LEU A 32 -9.89 -1.89 9.52
C LEU A 32 -11.41 -2.13 9.56
N GLU A 33 -11.85 -3.38 9.44
CA GLU A 33 -13.27 -3.77 9.49
C GLU A 33 -13.89 -3.44 10.84
N ARG A 34 -13.14 -3.57 11.93
CA ARG A 34 -13.59 -3.14 13.27
C ARG A 34 -13.85 -1.64 13.37
N HIS A 35 -13.33 -0.83 12.44
CA HIS A 35 -13.64 0.60 12.33
C HIS A 35 -14.70 0.91 11.24
N GLY A 36 -15.29 -0.11 10.60
CA GLY A 36 -16.40 0.02 9.65
C GLY A 36 -16.03 -0.06 8.17
N ALA A 37 -14.76 -0.34 7.84
CA ALA A 37 -14.32 -0.44 6.44
C ALA A 37 -14.83 -1.71 5.75
N THR A 38 -15.03 -1.64 4.45
CA THR A 38 -15.09 -2.80 3.55
C THR A 38 -13.70 -3.07 3.00
N VAL A 39 -13.08 -4.20 3.33
CA VAL A 39 -11.69 -4.50 2.92
C VAL A 39 -11.65 -5.44 1.71
N ARG A 40 -10.77 -5.13 0.75
CA ARG A 40 -10.47 -5.98 -0.42
C ARG A 40 -9.00 -6.41 -0.38
N HIS A 41 -8.76 -7.71 -0.48
CA HIS A 41 -7.42 -8.27 -0.55
C HIS A 41 -6.93 -8.29 -2.00
N ALA A 42 -5.78 -7.66 -2.26
CA ALA A 42 -5.15 -7.67 -3.58
C ALA A 42 -3.61 -7.67 -3.44
N PRO A 43 -3.02 -8.70 -2.80
CA PRO A 43 -1.57 -8.80 -2.66
C PRO A 43 -0.89 -8.80 -4.03
N ALA A 44 0.01 -7.83 -4.24
CA ALA A 44 0.68 -7.64 -5.52
C ALA A 44 1.91 -8.55 -5.72
N LEU A 45 2.26 -9.34 -4.72
CA LEU A 45 3.36 -10.30 -4.71
C LEU A 45 3.09 -11.38 -3.65
N THR A 46 3.84 -12.47 -3.72
CA THR A 46 3.94 -13.50 -2.67
C THR A 46 5.35 -13.51 -2.10
N ILE A 47 5.51 -14.07 -0.88
CA ILE A 47 6.83 -14.45 -0.37
C ILE A 47 7.00 -15.93 -0.64
N VAL A 48 8.01 -16.28 -1.42
CA VAL A 48 8.38 -17.67 -1.63
C VAL A 48 9.66 -17.94 -0.87
N SER A 49 9.53 -18.71 0.21
CA SER A 49 10.66 -19.26 0.97
C SER A 49 11.15 -20.54 0.32
N HIS A 50 12.39 -20.95 0.61
CA HIS A 50 12.94 -22.26 0.24
C HIS A 50 12.99 -22.58 -1.26
N ILE A 51 13.04 -21.57 -2.14
CA ILE A 51 13.18 -21.82 -3.60
C ILE A 51 14.51 -22.51 -3.90
N ASP A 52 15.56 -22.23 -3.11
CA ASP A 52 16.92 -22.66 -3.41
C ASP A 52 17.74 -22.89 -2.12
N ASP A 53 17.20 -23.71 -1.22
CA ASP A 53 17.92 -24.08 0.01
C ASP A 53 19.24 -24.77 -0.33
N GLU A 54 19.32 -25.52 -1.44
CA GLU A 54 20.57 -26.15 -1.87
C GLU A 54 21.64 -25.11 -2.23
N ALA A 55 21.32 -24.06 -2.99
CA ALA A 55 22.27 -22.99 -3.27
C ALA A 55 22.63 -22.19 -2.00
N LEU A 56 21.66 -21.90 -1.13
CA LEU A 56 21.91 -21.20 0.13
C LEU A 56 22.87 -22.00 1.03
N ILE A 57 22.64 -23.31 1.17
CA ILE A 57 23.51 -24.19 1.96
C ILE A 57 24.88 -24.37 1.29
N THR A 58 24.95 -24.39 -0.03
CA THR A 58 26.21 -24.46 -0.77
C THR A 58 27.06 -23.20 -0.52
N ALA A 59 26.48 -22.01 -0.68
CA ALA A 59 27.14 -20.75 -0.35
C ALA A 59 27.51 -20.65 1.14
N THR A 60 26.68 -21.20 2.02
CA THR A 60 26.98 -21.28 3.46
C THR A 60 28.21 -22.14 3.74
N ARG A 61 28.33 -23.31 3.10
CA ARG A 61 29.54 -24.15 3.20
C ARG A 61 30.77 -23.45 2.65
N GLU A 62 30.62 -22.75 1.53
CA GLU A 62 31.69 -21.95 0.93
C GLU A 62 32.19 -20.87 1.90
N LEU A 63 31.30 -20.20 2.63
CA LEU A 63 31.65 -19.21 3.65
C LEU A 63 32.23 -19.83 4.93
N ILE A 64 31.97 -21.09 5.20
CA ILE A 64 32.59 -21.82 6.32
C ILE A 64 34.01 -22.22 5.94
N ASP A 65 34.20 -22.73 4.73
CA ASP A 65 35.49 -23.19 4.22
C ASP A 65 36.45 -22.02 3.94
N ASP A 66 35.91 -20.89 3.46
CA ASP A 66 36.63 -19.63 3.23
C ASP A 66 35.88 -18.45 3.86
N PRO A 67 36.16 -18.15 5.15
CA PRO A 67 35.45 -17.13 5.93
C PRO A 67 35.45 -15.74 5.31
N PRO A 68 34.33 -15.00 5.38
CA PRO A 68 34.26 -13.65 4.85
C PRO A 68 35.00 -12.63 5.75
N ASP A 69 35.56 -11.59 5.15
CA ASP A 69 36.08 -10.43 5.88
C ASP A 69 34.95 -9.48 6.33
N ILE A 70 33.83 -9.47 5.59
CA ILE A 70 32.67 -8.59 5.81
C ILE A 70 31.38 -9.38 5.65
N VAL A 71 30.43 -9.16 6.54
CA VAL A 71 29.05 -9.67 6.44
C VAL A 71 28.08 -8.50 6.38
N VAL A 72 27.30 -8.44 5.30
CA VAL A 72 26.26 -7.44 5.09
C VAL A 72 24.89 -8.06 5.36
N ALA A 73 24.17 -7.56 6.36
CA ALA A 73 22.79 -7.97 6.66
C ALA A 73 21.79 -6.90 6.21
N THR A 74 21.05 -7.17 5.13
CA THR A 74 20.06 -6.21 4.62
C THR A 74 18.72 -6.25 5.38
N THR A 75 18.31 -7.41 5.90
CA THR A 75 17.05 -7.52 6.65
C THR A 75 17.13 -8.54 7.78
N GLY A 76 16.42 -8.27 8.88
CA GLY A 76 16.33 -9.23 9.98
C GLY A 76 15.49 -10.47 9.69
N VAL A 77 14.70 -10.51 8.60
CA VAL A 77 14.02 -11.74 8.18
C VAL A 77 14.97 -12.62 7.39
N GLY A 78 15.71 -12.05 6.44
CA GLY A 78 16.67 -12.82 5.66
C GLY A 78 17.83 -13.33 6.52
N PHE A 79 18.43 -12.50 7.39
CA PHE A 79 19.51 -12.96 8.27
C PHE A 79 19.08 -14.09 9.21
N ARG A 80 17.89 -14.00 9.83
CA ARG A 80 17.36 -15.11 10.65
C ARG A 80 17.09 -16.35 9.82
N GLY A 81 16.48 -16.21 8.65
CA GLY A 81 16.22 -17.36 7.77
C GLY A 81 17.51 -18.04 7.30
N TRP A 82 18.60 -17.28 7.11
CA TRP A 82 19.91 -17.86 6.82
C TRP A 82 20.44 -18.69 8.00
N MET A 83 20.41 -18.14 9.21
CA MET A 83 20.84 -18.86 10.42
C MET A 83 19.97 -20.09 10.70
N GLU A 84 18.65 -19.98 10.51
CA GLU A 84 17.69 -21.09 10.64
C GLU A 84 17.98 -22.21 9.62
N ALA A 85 18.21 -21.86 8.34
CA ALA A 85 18.57 -22.83 7.32
C ALA A 85 19.91 -23.52 7.62
N ALA A 86 20.90 -22.77 8.10
CA ALA A 86 22.19 -23.33 8.51
C ALA A 86 22.06 -24.28 9.70
N ASP A 87 21.23 -23.96 10.69
CA ASP A 87 20.93 -24.85 11.83
C ASP A 87 20.23 -26.14 11.37
N GLU A 88 19.21 -26.04 10.52
CA GLU A 88 18.53 -27.20 9.94
C GLU A 88 19.48 -28.12 9.15
N ALA A 89 20.51 -27.54 8.53
CA ALA A 89 21.57 -28.27 7.83
C ALA A 89 22.72 -28.77 8.74
N GLY A 90 22.66 -28.51 10.04
CA GLY A 90 23.70 -28.89 11.02
C GLY A 90 24.99 -28.06 10.92
N LEU A 91 24.94 -26.87 10.32
CA LEU A 91 26.07 -25.99 10.06
C LEU A 91 26.18 -24.81 11.04
N GLN A 92 25.24 -24.64 11.97
CA GLN A 92 25.15 -23.46 12.83
C GLN A 92 26.46 -23.10 13.55
N GLY A 93 27.11 -24.07 14.21
CA GLY A 93 28.34 -23.80 14.97
C GLY A 93 29.49 -23.35 14.06
N ALA A 94 29.73 -24.09 12.99
CA ALA A 94 30.79 -23.77 12.03
C ALA A 94 30.53 -22.43 11.32
N LEU A 95 29.28 -22.12 10.99
CA LEU A 95 28.91 -20.82 10.43
C LEU A 95 29.16 -19.71 11.44
N HIS A 96 28.72 -19.87 12.69
CA HIS A 96 28.95 -18.87 13.72
C HIS A 96 30.45 -18.55 13.87
N ASP A 97 31.29 -19.57 13.96
CA ASP A 97 32.74 -19.42 14.09
C ASP A 97 33.35 -18.69 12.87
N ALA A 98 32.86 -18.98 11.67
CA ALA A 98 33.28 -18.28 10.45
C ALA A 98 32.87 -16.80 10.42
N LEU A 99 31.71 -16.45 10.99
CA LEU A 99 31.22 -15.06 11.02
C LEU A 99 31.77 -14.23 12.19
N GLU A 100 32.22 -14.87 13.28
CA GLU A 100 32.68 -14.17 14.49
C GLU A 100 33.89 -13.26 14.24
N GLY A 101 34.77 -13.63 13.30
CA GLY A 101 35.93 -12.84 12.91
C GLY A 101 35.66 -11.75 11.87
N ALA A 102 34.46 -11.72 11.29
CA ALA A 102 34.11 -10.80 10.22
C ALA A 102 33.61 -9.45 10.75
N GLN A 103 33.80 -8.40 9.96
CA GLN A 103 33.12 -7.13 10.20
C GLN A 103 31.65 -7.24 9.79
N ILE A 104 30.71 -7.07 10.71
CA ILE A 104 29.28 -7.25 10.45
C ILE A 104 28.58 -5.89 10.38
N VAL A 105 28.04 -5.56 9.20
CA VAL A 105 27.31 -4.33 8.96
C VAL A 105 25.83 -4.59 8.69
N ALA A 106 24.96 -3.77 9.26
CA ALA A 106 23.51 -3.96 9.16
C ALA A 106 22.84 -2.76 8.48
N ARG A 107 21.91 -3.02 7.56
CA ARG A 107 21.11 -1.96 6.91
C ARG A 107 20.06 -1.32 7.84
N GLY A 108 20.03 -1.64 9.13
CA GLY A 108 19.10 -0.99 10.06
C GLY A 108 18.74 -1.82 11.30
N PRO A 109 17.87 -1.28 12.18
CA PRO A 109 17.60 -1.85 13.51
C PRO A 109 17.07 -3.29 13.48
N LYS A 110 16.33 -3.68 12.43
CA LYS A 110 15.80 -5.04 12.30
C LYS A 110 16.89 -6.06 11.97
N ALA A 111 17.82 -5.71 11.08
CA ALA A 111 18.96 -6.56 10.75
C ALA A 111 19.90 -6.67 11.96
N ARG A 112 20.19 -5.54 12.63
CA ARG A 112 20.92 -5.52 13.91
C ARG A 112 20.31 -6.47 14.95
N GLY A 113 18.99 -6.40 15.14
CA GLY A 113 18.30 -7.28 16.09
C GLY A 113 18.41 -8.77 15.75
N ALA A 114 18.45 -9.12 14.46
CA ALA A 114 18.67 -10.50 14.02
C ALA A 114 20.12 -10.97 14.25
N ILE A 115 21.10 -10.11 13.97
CA ILE A 115 22.52 -10.37 14.26
C ILE A 115 22.71 -10.66 15.76
N GLN A 116 22.13 -9.82 16.63
CA GLN A 116 22.18 -10.00 18.08
C GLN A 116 21.51 -11.30 18.56
N GLN A 117 20.40 -11.70 17.94
CA GLN A 117 19.72 -12.95 18.25
C GLN A 117 20.54 -14.18 17.87
N ALA A 118 21.41 -14.05 16.87
CA ALA A 118 22.36 -15.09 16.47
C ALA A 118 23.62 -15.14 17.37
N GLY A 119 23.73 -14.28 18.39
CA GLY A 119 24.90 -14.20 19.27
C GLY A 119 26.03 -13.32 18.73
N LEU A 120 25.86 -12.71 17.56
CA LEU A 120 26.85 -11.87 16.90
C LEU A 120 26.64 -10.38 17.24
N THR A 121 27.65 -9.55 16.96
CA THR A 121 27.58 -8.10 17.16
C THR A 121 27.67 -7.39 15.81
N ALA A 122 26.81 -6.39 15.59
CA ALA A 122 26.94 -5.51 14.43
C ALA A 122 27.91 -4.37 14.75
N ASP A 123 28.97 -4.23 13.96
CA ASP A 123 29.98 -3.18 14.09
C ASP A 123 29.44 -1.81 13.62
N TRP A 124 28.56 -1.82 12.62
CA TRP A 124 27.94 -0.62 12.10
C TRP A 124 26.50 -0.87 11.64
N VAL A 125 25.65 0.14 11.79
CA VAL A 125 24.23 0.09 11.42
C VAL A 125 23.83 1.39 10.72
N ALA A 126 23.27 1.27 9.51
CA ALA A 126 22.80 2.41 8.74
C ALA A 126 21.69 3.18 9.49
N GLU A 127 21.84 4.51 9.60
CA GLU A 127 20.86 5.37 10.27
C GLU A 127 19.61 5.60 9.40
N SER A 128 19.79 5.71 8.08
CA SER A 128 18.72 5.93 7.10
C SER A 128 17.92 4.67 6.77
N GLU A 129 18.37 3.51 7.24
CA GLU A 129 17.85 2.19 6.89
C GLU A 129 17.96 1.82 5.39
N THR A 130 18.86 2.46 4.62
CA THR A 130 19.00 2.26 3.17
C THR A 130 20.22 1.43 2.77
N SER A 131 20.11 0.73 1.63
CA SER A 131 21.25 0.01 1.02
C SER A 131 22.30 0.97 0.46
N GLU A 132 21.89 2.18 0.06
CA GLU A 132 22.78 3.23 -0.46
C GLU A 132 23.77 3.72 0.60
N GLU A 133 23.29 4.08 1.80
CA GLU A 133 24.17 4.50 2.91
C GLU A 133 25.14 3.38 3.30
N LEU A 134 24.65 2.14 3.37
CA LEU A 134 25.48 0.97 3.69
C LEU A 134 26.58 0.76 2.64
N GLY A 135 26.23 0.84 1.36
CA GLY A 135 27.19 0.71 0.27
C GLY A 135 28.24 1.81 0.30
N ALA A 136 27.82 3.06 0.51
CA ALA A 136 28.73 4.20 0.62
C ALA A 136 29.70 4.07 1.81
N PHE A 137 29.22 3.60 2.96
CA PHE A 137 30.04 3.34 4.14
C PHE A 137 31.16 2.34 3.84
N LEU A 138 30.82 1.15 3.31
CA LEU A 138 31.81 0.12 3.02
C LEU A 138 32.79 0.53 1.92
N LEU A 139 32.32 1.23 0.88
CA LEU A 139 33.22 1.75 -0.15
C LEU A 139 34.23 2.77 0.38
N ALA A 140 33.82 3.61 1.33
CA ALA A 140 34.70 4.58 1.96
C ALA A 140 35.77 3.91 2.84
N GLU A 141 35.45 2.79 3.47
CA GLU A 141 36.39 1.99 4.27
C GLU A 141 37.35 1.18 3.39
N GLY A 142 36.88 0.73 2.23
CA GLY A 142 37.65 -0.03 1.25
C GLY A 142 37.32 -1.53 1.30
N VAL A 143 36.91 -2.05 0.13
CA VAL A 143 36.50 -3.46 -0.04
C VAL A 143 37.38 -4.24 -1.02
N ALA A 144 38.36 -3.59 -1.65
CA ALA A 144 39.21 -4.22 -2.64
C ALA A 144 40.00 -5.41 -2.06
N GLY A 145 39.87 -6.58 -2.68
CA GLY A 145 40.51 -7.82 -2.23
C GLY A 145 39.87 -8.46 -0.99
N ARG A 146 38.80 -7.87 -0.44
CA ARG A 146 38.07 -8.43 0.70
C ARG A 146 36.95 -9.33 0.23
N ARG A 147 36.68 -10.38 0.99
CA ARG A 147 35.54 -11.30 0.78
C ARG A 147 34.32 -10.80 1.55
N VAL A 148 33.23 -10.57 0.83
CA VAL A 148 32.02 -9.91 1.34
C VAL A 148 30.82 -10.83 1.17
N ALA A 149 30.29 -11.35 2.27
CA ALA A 149 29.04 -12.10 2.28
C ALA A 149 27.85 -11.13 2.35
N VAL A 150 26.97 -11.13 1.34
CA VAL A 150 25.82 -10.22 1.28
C VAL A 150 24.53 -11.01 1.44
N GLN A 151 23.88 -10.83 2.60
CA GLN A 151 22.54 -11.35 2.84
C GLN A 151 21.51 -10.41 2.21
N HIS A 152 20.84 -10.86 1.15
CA HIS A 152 19.83 -10.13 0.38
C HIS A 152 18.40 -10.32 0.87
N HIS A 153 17.57 -9.30 0.68
CA HIS A 153 16.12 -9.47 0.78
C HIS A 153 15.53 -10.06 -0.50
N GLY A 154 14.22 -10.24 -0.52
CA GLY A 154 13.52 -11.01 -1.55
C GLY A 154 13.57 -10.49 -2.98
N SER A 155 14.13 -9.31 -3.23
CA SER A 155 14.36 -8.81 -4.60
C SER A 155 15.77 -9.07 -5.11
N GLY A 156 16.66 -9.67 -4.30
CA GLY A 156 18.04 -9.99 -4.67
C GLY A 156 19.02 -8.86 -4.36
N SER A 157 20.03 -8.69 -5.21
CA SER A 157 21.02 -7.60 -5.12
C SER A 157 20.35 -6.26 -5.43
N ASP A 158 20.26 -5.40 -4.42
CA ASP A 158 19.88 -3.98 -4.58
C ASP A 158 21.03 -3.16 -5.21
N GLY A 159 21.81 -3.75 -6.12
CA GLY A 159 23.04 -3.17 -6.68
C GLY A 159 24.28 -3.31 -5.79
N LEU A 160 24.16 -3.86 -4.57
CA LEU A 160 25.29 -4.00 -3.64
C LEU A 160 26.37 -4.95 -4.15
N ASP A 161 25.99 -6.04 -4.81
CA ASP A 161 26.94 -7.03 -5.31
C ASP A 161 27.78 -6.40 -6.43
N GLU A 162 27.11 -5.77 -7.39
CA GLU A 162 27.77 -5.06 -8.48
C GLU A 162 28.64 -3.92 -7.97
N LEU A 163 28.19 -3.20 -6.94
CA LEU A 163 28.93 -2.11 -6.31
C LEU A 163 30.25 -2.60 -5.69
N PHE A 164 30.20 -3.66 -4.88
CA PHE A 164 31.38 -4.19 -4.20
C PHE A 164 32.31 -4.92 -5.16
N SER A 165 31.78 -5.72 -6.09
CA SER A 165 32.60 -6.38 -7.12
C SER A 165 33.29 -5.36 -8.03
N SER A 166 32.62 -4.27 -8.41
CA SER A 166 33.24 -3.19 -9.20
C SER A 166 34.35 -2.45 -8.44
N ALA A 167 34.29 -2.47 -7.11
CA ALA A 167 35.34 -1.96 -6.22
C ALA A 167 36.43 -3.00 -5.88
N GLY A 168 36.38 -4.18 -6.51
CA GLY A 168 37.40 -5.23 -6.39
C GLY A 168 37.18 -6.21 -5.24
N ALA A 169 36.00 -6.25 -4.64
CA ALA A 169 35.64 -7.25 -3.63
C ALA A 169 35.30 -8.61 -4.27
N ASP A 170 35.54 -9.67 -3.51
CA ASP A 170 35.02 -11.00 -3.79
C ASP A 170 33.66 -11.15 -3.08
N VAL A 171 32.57 -11.27 -3.83
CA VAL A 171 31.21 -11.17 -3.27
C VAL A 171 30.51 -12.52 -3.28
N VAL A 172 30.03 -12.93 -2.10
CA VAL A 172 29.19 -14.12 -1.93
C VAL A 172 27.74 -13.68 -1.65
N SER A 173 26.86 -13.93 -2.61
CA SER A 173 25.45 -13.50 -2.55
C SER A 173 24.57 -14.55 -1.87
N LEU A 174 23.85 -14.16 -0.82
CA LEU A 174 22.95 -15.02 -0.04
C LEU A 174 21.50 -14.55 -0.18
N THR A 175 20.71 -15.26 -1.00
CA THR A 175 19.27 -15.01 -1.15
C THR A 175 18.44 -16.05 -0.42
N VAL A 176 17.80 -15.65 0.68
CA VAL A 176 17.09 -16.57 1.60
C VAL A 176 15.61 -16.75 1.24
N TYR A 177 15.01 -15.75 0.60
CA TYR A 177 13.65 -15.81 0.09
C TYR A 177 13.56 -15.00 -1.19
N ARG A 178 12.50 -15.16 -1.97
CA ARG A 178 12.23 -14.31 -3.14
C ARG A 178 10.79 -13.83 -3.15
N TRP A 179 10.56 -12.69 -3.80
CA TRP A 179 9.22 -12.25 -4.14
C TRP A 179 8.71 -13.07 -5.33
N GLY A 180 7.59 -13.75 -5.13
CA GLY A 180 6.86 -14.45 -6.20
C GLY A 180 5.78 -13.57 -6.82
N PRO A 181 5.13 -14.05 -7.90
CA PRO A 181 4.00 -13.36 -8.51
C PRO A 181 2.83 -13.20 -7.52
N PRO A 182 1.89 -12.28 -7.78
CA PRO A 182 0.66 -12.19 -6.99
C PRO A 182 -0.10 -13.54 -7.03
N PRO A 183 -0.71 -13.96 -5.91
CA PRO A 183 -1.43 -15.24 -5.87
C PRO A 183 -2.72 -15.23 -6.72
N ASP A 184 -3.31 -14.04 -6.91
CA ASP A 184 -4.40 -13.80 -7.87
C ASP A 184 -4.10 -12.49 -8.63
N ALA A 185 -3.49 -12.61 -9.82
CA ALA A 185 -3.21 -11.46 -10.69
C ALA A 185 -4.48 -10.72 -11.11
N ALA A 186 -5.62 -11.42 -11.27
CA ALA A 186 -6.88 -10.82 -11.63
C ALA A 186 -7.48 -10.00 -10.47
N ALA A 187 -7.27 -10.40 -9.21
CA ALA A 187 -7.62 -9.57 -8.05
C ALA A 187 -6.84 -8.26 -8.02
N VAL A 188 -5.54 -8.30 -8.34
CA VAL A 188 -4.73 -7.08 -8.43
C VAL A 188 -5.22 -6.16 -9.54
N ALA A 189 -5.43 -6.69 -10.76
CA ALA A 189 -5.95 -5.91 -11.89
C ALA A 189 -7.34 -5.31 -11.59
N ARG A 190 -8.25 -6.09 -11.00
CA ARG A 190 -9.56 -5.58 -10.54
C ARG A 190 -9.41 -4.47 -9.52
N SER A 191 -8.51 -4.62 -8.53
CA SER A 191 -8.28 -3.59 -7.51
C SER A 191 -7.78 -2.29 -8.13
N VAL A 192 -6.86 -2.38 -9.09
CA VAL A 192 -6.33 -1.23 -9.85
C VAL A 192 -7.46 -0.51 -10.60
N ALA A 193 -8.26 -1.26 -11.37
CA ALA A 193 -9.37 -0.69 -12.12
C ALA A 193 -10.39 -0.02 -11.20
N GLN A 194 -10.78 -0.67 -10.10
CA GLN A 194 -11.69 -0.11 -9.11
C GLN A 194 -11.10 1.14 -8.43
N THR A 195 -9.81 1.12 -8.13
CA THR A 195 -9.10 2.27 -7.59
C THR A 195 -8.99 3.41 -8.57
N ALA A 196 -8.95 3.19 -9.89
CA ALA A 196 -9.03 4.27 -10.86
C ALA A 196 -10.46 4.86 -10.93
N HIS A 197 -11.49 4.01 -10.97
CA HIS A 197 -12.88 4.42 -11.23
C HIS A 197 -13.63 5.14 -10.09
N GLY A 198 -13.11 5.18 -8.87
CA GLY A 198 -13.78 5.82 -7.73
C GLY A 198 -14.26 4.84 -6.66
N ASP A 199 -14.15 3.54 -6.90
CA ASP A 199 -14.75 2.50 -6.05
C ASP A 199 -13.95 2.21 -4.77
N VAL A 200 -12.75 2.80 -4.64
CA VAL A 200 -11.81 2.59 -3.54
C VAL A 200 -11.41 3.94 -2.98
N ASP A 201 -11.49 4.07 -1.65
CA ASP A 201 -11.11 5.27 -0.91
C ASP A 201 -9.65 5.22 -0.47
N ALA A 202 -9.10 4.02 -0.23
CA ALA A 202 -7.70 3.86 0.16
C ALA A 202 -7.03 2.58 -0.35
N VAL A 203 -5.72 2.65 -0.61
CA VAL A 203 -4.85 1.49 -0.84
C VAL A 203 -3.70 1.50 0.16
N LEU A 204 -3.51 0.38 0.87
CA LEU A 204 -2.52 0.25 1.95
C LEU A 204 -1.36 -0.66 1.55
N PHE A 205 -0.15 -0.19 1.86
CA PHE A 205 1.11 -0.85 1.55
C PHE A 205 1.99 -1.04 2.79
N THR A 206 2.60 -2.21 2.91
CA THR A 206 3.50 -2.55 4.02
C THR A 206 4.93 -2.85 3.59
N SER A 207 5.20 -2.82 2.28
CA SER A 207 6.53 -3.02 1.71
C SER A 207 6.68 -2.27 0.39
N ALA A 208 7.87 -1.76 0.11
CA ALA A 208 8.18 -1.12 -1.16
C ALA A 208 7.98 -2.05 -2.37
N PRO A 209 8.39 -3.34 -2.34
CA PRO A 209 8.12 -4.26 -3.44
C PRO A 209 6.62 -4.48 -3.69
N GLY A 210 5.79 -4.53 -2.64
CA GLY A 210 4.34 -4.64 -2.79
C GLY A 210 3.71 -3.41 -3.43
N ALA A 211 4.17 -2.22 -3.05
CA ALA A 211 3.76 -0.97 -3.69
C ALA A 211 4.19 -0.92 -5.17
N ALA A 212 5.45 -1.25 -5.45
CA ALA A 212 5.98 -1.29 -6.81
C ALA A 212 5.24 -2.32 -7.70
N GLY A 213 4.94 -3.51 -7.19
CA GLY A 213 4.19 -4.54 -7.92
C GLY A 213 2.75 -4.12 -8.24
N TRP A 214 2.08 -3.43 -7.30
CA TRP A 214 0.74 -2.91 -7.53
C TRP A 214 0.75 -1.77 -8.57
N LEU A 215 1.71 -0.83 -8.46
CA LEU A 215 1.91 0.25 -9.44
C LEU A 215 2.29 -0.28 -10.82
N ALA A 216 3.10 -1.33 -10.90
CA ALA A 216 3.42 -1.98 -12.17
C ALA A 216 2.17 -2.55 -12.84
N THR A 217 1.24 -3.08 -12.06
CA THR A 217 -0.08 -3.49 -12.57
C THR A 217 -0.89 -2.27 -13.01
N ALA A 218 -0.90 -1.18 -12.25
CA ALA A 218 -1.54 0.07 -12.64
C ALA A 218 -1.03 0.62 -13.99
N ARG A 219 0.28 0.54 -14.25
CA ARG A 219 0.85 0.92 -15.55
C ARG A 219 0.38 0.01 -16.68
N ARG A 220 0.40 -1.31 -16.48
CA ARG A 220 -0.04 -2.28 -17.51
C ARG A 220 -1.52 -2.10 -17.87
N GLU A 221 -2.36 -1.78 -16.89
CA GLU A 221 -3.80 -1.54 -17.09
C GLU A 221 -4.11 -0.11 -17.58
N GLY A 222 -3.11 0.75 -17.81
CA GLY A 222 -3.31 2.15 -18.21
C GLY A 222 -4.01 3.03 -17.16
N ALA A 223 -3.98 2.61 -15.89
CA ALA A 223 -4.72 3.22 -14.79
C ALA A 223 -3.86 4.15 -13.91
N LEU A 224 -2.52 4.14 -14.08
CA LEU A 224 -1.61 4.85 -13.19
C LEU A 224 -1.90 6.36 -13.12
N ASP A 225 -2.05 7.02 -14.26
CA ASP A 225 -2.23 8.48 -14.32
C ASP A 225 -3.48 8.92 -13.55
N GLU A 226 -4.57 8.16 -13.68
CA GLU A 226 -5.82 8.42 -12.96
C GLU A 226 -5.65 8.22 -11.45
N ILE A 227 -4.98 7.15 -11.04
CA ILE A 227 -4.69 6.85 -9.63
C ILE A 227 -3.86 7.98 -9.01
N VAL A 228 -2.81 8.43 -9.70
CA VAL A 228 -1.95 9.52 -9.24
C VAL A 228 -2.74 10.83 -9.15
N ARG A 229 -3.51 11.18 -10.20
CA ARG A 229 -4.38 12.35 -10.21
C ARG A 229 -5.33 12.36 -9.01
N ARG A 230 -5.96 11.22 -8.73
CA ARG A 230 -6.90 11.10 -7.60
C ARG A 230 -6.21 11.17 -6.25
N SER A 231 -5.00 10.62 -6.13
CA SER A 231 -4.19 10.72 -4.92
C SER A 231 -3.82 12.17 -4.63
N VAL A 232 -3.33 12.90 -5.64
CA VAL A 232 -2.94 14.31 -5.52
C VAL A 232 -4.16 15.20 -5.21
N ALA A 233 -5.32 14.89 -5.80
CA ALA A 233 -6.57 15.60 -5.53
C ALA A 233 -7.18 15.26 -4.15
N GLY A 234 -6.61 14.33 -3.38
CA GLY A 234 -7.13 13.91 -2.08
C GLY A 234 -8.38 13.01 -2.13
N SER A 235 -8.77 12.54 -3.33
CA SER A 235 -9.92 11.63 -3.52
C SER A 235 -9.58 10.14 -3.44
N LEU A 236 -8.31 9.84 -3.18
CA LEU A 236 -7.77 8.51 -2.96
C LEU A 236 -6.63 8.59 -1.95
N LEU A 237 -6.71 7.84 -0.86
CA LEU A 237 -5.63 7.74 0.11
C LEU A 237 -4.70 6.57 -0.23
N LEU A 238 -3.49 6.86 -0.69
CA LEU A 238 -2.41 5.86 -0.69
C LEU A 238 -1.70 5.92 0.66
N ALA A 239 -1.60 4.80 1.38
CA ALA A 239 -1.03 4.79 2.72
C ALA A 239 0.09 3.74 2.84
N ALA A 240 1.24 4.18 3.34
CA ALA A 240 2.43 3.36 3.52
C ALA A 240 2.78 3.23 5.01
N VAL A 241 3.24 2.04 5.41
CA VAL A 241 3.67 1.79 6.80
C VAL A 241 4.92 2.59 7.20
N GLY A 242 5.69 3.12 6.25
CA GLY A 242 6.92 3.87 6.50
C GLY A 242 7.52 4.45 5.21
N PRO A 243 8.56 5.29 5.32
CA PRO A 243 9.11 6.08 4.21
C PRO A 243 9.66 5.21 3.06
N ILE A 244 10.37 4.13 3.37
CA ILE A 244 10.87 3.19 2.34
C ILE A 244 9.72 2.60 1.53
N THR A 245 8.62 2.20 2.18
CA THR A 245 7.42 1.68 1.51
C THR A 245 6.72 2.75 0.66
N ALA A 246 6.83 4.02 1.05
CA ALA A 246 6.26 5.15 0.34
C ALA A 246 7.05 5.53 -0.92
N GLY A 247 8.36 5.22 -0.98
CA GLY A 247 9.25 5.56 -2.09
C GLY A 247 8.65 5.33 -3.48
N PRO A 248 8.22 4.10 -3.83
CA PRO A 248 7.64 3.82 -5.15
C PRO A 248 6.39 4.65 -5.48
N LEU A 249 5.61 5.03 -4.47
CA LEU A 249 4.41 5.87 -4.64
C LEU A 249 4.80 7.32 -4.93
N VAL A 250 5.81 7.83 -4.21
CA VAL A 250 6.38 9.18 -4.42
C VAL A 250 7.04 9.27 -5.79
N ASP A 251 7.81 8.26 -6.19
CA ASP A 251 8.45 8.20 -7.51
C ASP A 251 7.43 8.18 -8.67
N ALA A 252 6.23 7.65 -8.41
CA ALA A 252 5.12 7.68 -9.35
C ALA A 252 4.36 9.03 -9.36
N GLY A 253 4.74 10.00 -8.53
CA GLY A 253 4.12 11.31 -8.43
C GLY A 253 2.92 11.38 -7.47
N ALA A 254 2.69 10.34 -6.66
CA ALA A 254 1.60 10.34 -5.69
C ALA A 254 2.01 10.96 -4.34
N THR A 255 1.02 11.28 -3.51
CA THR A 255 1.19 11.92 -2.19
C THR A 255 0.73 10.98 -1.08
N PRO A 256 1.53 9.95 -0.72
CA PRO A 256 1.09 8.94 0.24
C PRO A 256 1.08 9.48 1.67
N LEU A 257 0.12 9.00 2.47
CA LEU A 257 0.18 9.09 3.92
C LEU A 257 1.21 8.09 4.44
N ILE A 258 2.12 8.56 5.28
CA ILE A 258 3.16 7.72 5.91
C ILE A 258 2.80 7.57 7.39
N ALA A 259 2.72 6.32 7.87
CA ALA A 259 2.48 6.07 9.27
C ALA A 259 3.64 6.59 10.15
N GLU A 260 3.32 7.17 11.31
CA GLU A 260 4.30 7.70 12.26
C GLU A 260 5.32 6.65 12.71
N ARG A 261 4.87 5.40 12.88
CA ARG A 261 5.73 4.26 13.23
C ARG A 261 5.58 3.14 12.22
N GLY A 262 6.70 2.48 11.91
CA GLY A 262 6.81 1.33 10.99
C GLY A 262 6.11 0.04 11.43
N ARG A 263 4.82 0.08 11.81
CA ARG A 263 4.02 -1.04 12.34
C ARG A 263 2.55 -0.94 11.90
N LEU A 264 1.89 -2.10 11.74
CA LEU A 264 0.49 -2.19 11.28
C LEU A 264 -0.49 -1.34 12.12
N GLY A 265 -0.38 -1.37 13.45
CA GLY A 265 -1.27 -0.59 14.31
C GLY A 265 -1.17 0.92 14.09
N SER A 266 0.03 1.43 13.77
CA SER A 266 0.22 2.84 13.44
C SER A 266 -0.35 3.20 12.08
N LEU A 267 -0.24 2.30 11.09
CA LEU A 267 -0.85 2.46 9.78
C LEU A 267 -2.38 2.51 9.88
N VAL A 268 -2.98 1.56 10.60
CA VAL A 268 -4.44 1.53 10.85
C VAL A 268 -4.88 2.81 11.55
N ARG A 269 -4.19 3.22 12.61
CA ARG A 269 -4.50 4.47 13.33
C ARG A 269 -4.46 5.67 12.40
N ALA A 270 -3.44 5.80 11.55
CA ALA A 270 -3.32 6.93 10.65
C ALA A 270 -4.48 6.99 9.63
N VAL A 271 -4.90 5.85 9.08
CA VAL A 271 -6.05 5.77 8.16
C VAL A 271 -7.36 6.09 8.88
N VAL A 272 -7.57 5.56 10.09
CA VAL A 272 -8.73 5.87 10.94
C VAL A 272 -8.78 7.35 11.29
N THR A 273 -7.66 7.96 11.66
CA THR A 273 -7.57 9.39 11.97
C THR A 273 -7.80 10.25 10.74
N HIS A 274 -7.26 9.87 9.57
CA HIS A 274 -7.50 10.59 8.33
C HIS A 274 -9.00 10.66 8.01
N PHE A 275 -9.68 9.51 8.01
CA PHE A 275 -11.09 9.45 7.65
C PHE A 275 -12.04 9.92 8.76
N GLY A 276 -11.73 9.65 10.03
CA GLY A 276 -12.51 10.13 11.17
C GLY A 276 -12.29 11.61 11.51
N GLY A 277 -11.22 12.21 11.00
CA GLY A 277 -10.86 13.63 11.18
C GLY A 277 -11.28 14.53 10.02
N GLY A 278 -12.10 14.03 9.09
CA GLY A 278 -12.59 14.82 7.94
C GLY A 278 -11.57 14.99 6.80
N GLY A 279 -10.63 14.05 6.65
CA GLY A 279 -9.67 13.99 5.54
C GLY A 279 -10.23 13.42 4.23
N ALA A 280 -11.46 12.89 4.25
CA ALA A 280 -12.16 12.53 3.01
C ALA A 280 -12.56 13.78 2.20
N PRO A 281 -12.77 13.64 0.88
CA PRO A 281 -13.31 14.73 0.06
C PRO A 281 -14.61 15.25 0.66
N ALA A 282 -14.67 16.57 0.90
CA ALA A 282 -15.84 17.21 1.49
C ALA A 282 -16.25 18.48 0.73
N LEU A 283 -17.54 18.77 0.74
CA LEU A 283 -18.14 20.03 0.29
C LEU A 283 -19.05 20.57 1.38
N ASP A 284 -19.03 21.88 1.58
CA ASP A 284 -20.04 22.55 2.38
C ASP A 284 -21.31 22.70 1.53
N THR A 285 -22.44 22.31 2.10
CA THR A 285 -23.73 22.33 1.44
C THR A 285 -24.75 23.07 2.29
N THR A 286 -25.91 23.40 1.71
CA THR A 286 -27.01 24.00 2.47
C THR A 286 -27.55 23.09 3.58
N ALA A 287 -27.17 21.82 3.58
CA ALA A 287 -27.58 20.80 4.53
C ALA A 287 -26.51 20.44 5.57
N GLY A 288 -25.32 21.07 5.51
CA GLY A 288 -24.17 20.70 6.32
C GLY A 288 -22.95 20.28 5.49
N ARG A 289 -21.89 19.86 6.17
CA ARG A 289 -20.66 19.37 5.54
C ARG A 289 -20.89 17.94 5.03
N LEU A 290 -20.84 17.78 3.71
CA LEU A 290 -21.03 16.51 3.02
C LEU A 290 -19.67 15.92 2.63
N GLU A 291 -19.33 14.76 3.19
CA GLU A 291 -18.17 13.97 2.78
C GLU A 291 -18.57 12.83 1.86
N LEU A 292 -17.75 12.57 0.84
CA LEU A 292 -17.96 11.50 -0.12
C LEU A 292 -17.08 10.29 0.21
N ARG A 293 -17.70 9.11 0.34
CA ARG A 293 -17.04 7.79 0.46
C ARG A 293 -17.50 6.89 -0.69
N SER A 294 -16.73 5.86 -1.04
CA SER A 294 -17.08 5.00 -2.17
C SER A 294 -18.39 4.22 -1.98
N GLY A 295 -18.77 3.92 -0.74
CA GLY A 295 -20.01 3.22 -0.38
C GLY A 295 -21.04 4.05 0.41
N ALA A 296 -20.76 5.32 0.70
CA ALA A 296 -21.63 6.16 1.53
C ALA A 296 -21.39 7.66 1.33
N ALA A 297 -22.31 8.48 1.85
CA ALA A 297 -22.02 9.86 2.19
C ALA A 297 -21.95 10.02 3.70
N VAL A 298 -21.25 11.05 4.19
CA VAL A 298 -21.31 11.47 5.60
C VAL A 298 -21.78 12.91 5.64
N LEU A 299 -22.91 13.19 6.29
CA LEU A 299 -23.45 14.54 6.43
C LEU A 299 -23.40 14.96 7.91
N ASP A 300 -22.60 15.96 8.23
CA ASP A 300 -22.35 16.42 9.62
C ASP A 300 -22.07 15.25 10.59
N GLY A 301 -21.24 14.30 10.14
CA GLY A 301 -20.88 13.09 10.90
C GLY A 301 -21.89 11.94 10.84
N THR A 302 -23.05 12.13 10.21
CA THR A 302 -24.06 11.07 10.04
C THR A 302 -23.78 10.27 8.78
N LEU A 303 -23.54 8.96 8.94
CA LEU A 303 -23.31 8.04 7.83
C LEU A 303 -24.61 7.72 7.08
N LEU A 304 -24.61 7.93 5.77
CA LEU A 304 -25.72 7.71 4.85
C LEU A 304 -25.32 6.67 3.80
N PRO A 305 -25.66 5.38 3.99
CA PRO A 305 -25.28 4.31 3.07
C PRO A 305 -25.81 4.55 1.66
N LEU A 306 -24.99 4.31 0.64
CA LEU A 306 -25.35 4.50 -0.76
C LEU A 306 -25.29 3.19 -1.53
N SER A 307 -26.23 3.00 -2.46
CA SER A 307 -26.06 1.99 -3.50
C SER A 307 -24.91 2.38 -4.44
N ARG A 308 -24.31 1.42 -5.16
CA ARG A 308 -23.28 1.72 -6.18
C ARG A 308 -23.74 2.79 -7.18
N THR A 309 -24.98 2.68 -7.63
CA THR A 309 -25.59 3.68 -8.52
C THR A 309 -25.69 5.06 -7.86
N SER A 310 -26.14 5.13 -6.61
CA SER A 310 -26.25 6.40 -5.89
C SER A 310 -24.90 7.03 -5.60
N ALA A 311 -23.89 6.23 -5.27
CA ALA A 311 -22.52 6.70 -5.06
C ALA A 311 -21.92 7.27 -6.35
N ALA A 312 -22.11 6.60 -7.51
CA ALA A 312 -21.64 7.10 -8.80
C ALA A 312 -22.31 8.43 -9.20
N ILE A 313 -23.63 8.54 -9.02
CA ILE A 313 -24.38 9.78 -9.24
C ILE A 313 -23.88 10.90 -8.33
N LEU A 314 -23.74 10.61 -7.03
CA LEU A 314 -23.29 11.59 -6.07
C LEU A 314 -21.85 12.04 -6.36
N ALA A 315 -20.94 11.12 -6.67
CA ALA A 315 -19.56 11.43 -7.02
C ALA A 315 -19.46 12.36 -8.23
N THR A 316 -20.30 12.14 -9.25
CA THR A 316 -20.35 13.00 -10.44
C THR A 316 -20.83 14.42 -10.08
N LEU A 317 -21.89 14.53 -9.28
CA LEU A 317 -22.41 15.82 -8.81
C LEU A 317 -21.44 16.53 -7.86
N PHE A 318 -20.73 15.77 -7.03
CA PHE A 318 -19.73 16.24 -6.10
C PHE A 318 -18.53 16.84 -6.84
N ALA A 319 -18.02 16.15 -7.87
CA ALA A 319 -16.94 16.65 -8.71
C ALA A 319 -17.29 17.96 -9.44
N ALA A 320 -18.58 18.18 -9.73
CA ALA A 320 -19.05 19.42 -10.34
C ALA A 320 -19.08 20.63 -9.38
N GLY A 321 -18.93 20.43 -8.07
CA GLY A 321 -18.78 21.52 -7.09
C GLY A 321 -19.92 22.56 -7.13
N GLY A 322 -21.16 22.11 -7.33
CA GLY A 322 -22.33 22.99 -7.51
C GLY A 322 -22.67 23.35 -8.97
N GLY A 323 -21.82 22.96 -9.92
CA GLY A 323 -22.10 22.99 -11.35
C GLY A 323 -23.29 22.09 -11.74
N VAL A 324 -23.89 22.38 -12.89
CA VAL A 324 -25.01 21.58 -13.44
C VAL A 324 -24.43 20.44 -14.28
N VAL A 325 -24.70 19.21 -13.85
CA VAL A 325 -24.35 17.98 -14.56
C VAL A 325 -25.50 17.57 -15.47
N GLY A 326 -25.21 17.32 -16.74
CA GLY A 326 -26.19 16.92 -17.74
C GLY A 326 -26.70 15.49 -17.55
N ARG A 327 -27.91 15.19 -18.03
CA ARG A 327 -28.47 13.83 -17.98
C ARG A 327 -27.63 12.80 -18.74
N THR A 328 -27.04 13.19 -19.87
CA THR A 328 -26.18 12.31 -20.68
C THR A 328 -24.93 11.91 -19.92
N GLU A 329 -24.34 12.83 -19.16
CA GLU A 329 -23.16 12.59 -18.34
C GLU A 329 -23.49 11.66 -17.16
N LEU A 330 -24.61 11.92 -16.47
CA LEU A 330 -25.09 11.04 -15.40
C LEU A 330 -25.48 9.64 -15.92
N ALA A 331 -26.03 9.54 -17.12
CA ALA A 331 -26.35 8.24 -17.72
C ALA A 331 -25.08 7.42 -18.02
N ALA A 332 -23.95 8.08 -18.33
CA ALA A 332 -22.70 7.40 -18.64
C ALA A 332 -22.07 6.68 -17.43
N VAL A 333 -22.39 7.13 -16.20
CA VAL A 333 -21.90 6.51 -14.95
C VAL A 333 -22.86 5.45 -14.38
N LEU A 334 -24.03 5.26 -14.97
CA LEU A 334 -24.96 4.23 -14.54
C LEU A 334 -24.51 2.84 -15.04
N PRO A 335 -24.69 1.77 -14.24
CA PRO A 335 -24.51 0.41 -14.71
C PRO A 335 -25.41 0.18 -15.94
N ARG A 336 -24.83 -0.33 -17.04
CA ARG A 336 -25.54 -0.58 -18.31
C ARG A 336 -26.67 -1.60 -18.11
N SER A 337 -27.88 -1.15 -17.84
CA SER A 337 -29.09 -1.95 -17.97
C SER A 337 -29.70 -1.65 -19.33
N GLY A 338 -29.68 -2.62 -20.25
CA GLY A 338 -30.53 -2.71 -21.45
C GLY A 338 -30.64 -1.47 -22.35
N ALA A 339 -30.05 -1.51 -23.55
CA ALA A 339 -30.11 -0.42 -24.51
C ALA A 339 -31.54 -0.11 -25.00
N SER A 340 -32.04 1.08 -24.65
CA SER A 340 -32.87 1.91 -25.52
C SER A 340 -32.59 3.39 -25.22
N THR A 341 -32.52 4.24 -26.24
CA THR A 341 -32.18 5.67 -26.13
C THR A 341 -33.19 6.50 -25.32
N GLY A 342 -34.36 5.93 -24.99
CA GLY A 342 -35.36 6.52 -24.10
C GLY A 342 -35.22 6.10 -22.62
N ASP A 343 -34.60 4.95 -22.33
CA ASP A 343 -34.45 4.43 -20.96
C ASP A 343 -33.44 5.22 -20.13
N GLY A 344 -32.42 5.80 -20.76
CA GLY A 344 -31.34 6.49 -20.05
C GLY A 344 -31.81 7.71 -19.24
N ALA A 345 -32.75 8.49 -19.76
CA ALA A 345 -33.29 9.65 -19.05
C ALA A 345 -34.13 9.21 -17.83
N HIS A 346 -34.99 8.21 -18.02
CA HIS A 346 -35.81 7.66 -16.94
C HIS A 346 -34.94 7.00 -15.86
N ALA A 347 -33.90 6.25 -16.26
CA ALA A 347 -32.96 5.62 -15.35
C ALA A 347 -32.19 6.66 -14.51
N VAL A 348 -31.76 7.77 -15.11
CA VAL A 348 -31.13 8.88 -14.36
C VAL A 348 -32.11 9.49 -13.36
N ASP A 349 -33.36 9.73 -13.75
CA ASP A 349 -34.35 10.33 -12.86
C ASP A 349 -34.67 9.40 -11.67
N VAL A 350 -34.77 8.09 -11.89
CA VAL A 350 -34.92 7.07 -10.84
C VAL A 350 -33.68 7.00 -9.94
N ALA A 351 -32.48 7.03 -10.53
CA ALA A 351 -31.23 7.03 -9.76
C ALA A 351 -31.09 8.28 -8.89
N ILE A 352 -31.45 9.45 -9.40
CA ILE A 352 -31.47 10.71 -8.64
C ILE A 352 -32.50 10.64 -7.51
N ALA A 353 -33.71 10.12 -7.76
CA ALA A 353 -34.74 9.98 -6.74
C ALA A 353 -34.26 9.09 -5.58
N ARG A 354 -33.67 7.93 -5.89
CA ARG A 354 -33.08 7.02 -4.88
C ARG A 354 -31.91 7.65 -4.14
N THR A 355 -31.10 8.45 -4.82
CA THR A 355 -29.98 9.15 -4.19
C THR A 355 -30.46 10.21 -3.22
N ARG A 356 -31.48 11.01 -3.59
CA ARG A 356 -32.13 11.97 -2.69
C ARG A 356 -32.74 11.30 -1.46
N GLU A 357 -33.41 10.17 -1.66
CA GLU A 357 -34.00 9.38 -0.58
C GLU A 357 -32.92 8.89 0.38
N ALA A 358 -31.83 8.31 -0.13
CA ALA A 358 -30.71 7.85 0.68
C ALA A 358 -30.01 8.98 1.45
N LEU A 359 -29.96 10.18 0.89
CA LEU A 359 -29.41 11.37 1.55
C LEU A 359 -30.35 11.96 2.63
N GLY A 360 -31.63 11.58 2.65
CA GLY A 360 -32.63 12.10 3.58
C GLY A 360 -33.01 13.57 3.39
N ILE A 361 -32.37 14.28 2.45
CA ILE A 361 -32.57 15.72 2.20
C ILE A 361 -32.79 15.93 0.69
N PRO A 362 -34.05 15.89 0.22
CA PRO A 362 -34.36 15.93 -1.21
C PRO A 362 -33.87 17.20 -1.92
N THR A 363 -33.74 18.31 -1.19
CA THR A 363 -33.29 19.61 -1.70
C THR A 363 -31.78 19.68 -1.95
N LEU A 364 -31.00 18.76 -1.38
CA LEU A 364 -29.54 18.75 -1.51
C LEU A 364 -29.08 18.50 -2.95
N ILE A 365 -29.84 17.71 -3.71
CA ILE A 365 -29.68 17.58 -5.16
C ILE A 365 -30.81 18.38 -5.81
N ARG A 366 -30.51 19.45 -6.54
CA ARG A 366 -31.51 20.28 -7.23
C ARG A 366 -31.64 19.91 -8.69
N THR A 367 -32.89 19.89 -9.17
CA THR A 367 -33.17 19.76 -10.61
C THR A 367 -33.08 21.13 -11.26
N VAL A 368 -32.24 21.25 -12.30
CA VAL A 368 -32.19 22.44 -13.15
C VAL A 368 -32.98 22.13 -14.42
N VAL A 369 -34.14 22.78 -14.55
CA VAL A 369 -35.11 22.53 -15.62
C VAL A 369 -34.42 22.54 -16.99
N LYS A 370 -34.66 21.48 -17.78
CA LYS A 370 -34.08 21.24 -19.11
C LYS A 370 -32.54 21.12 -19.19
N ARG A 371 -31.80 21.29 -18.09
CA ARG A 371 -30.32 21.25 -18.08
C ARG A 371 -29.74 20.04 -17.38
N GLY A 372 -30.31 19.62 -16.26
CA GLY A 372 -29.82 18.46 -15.51
C GLY A 372 -29.96 18.61 -14.01
N TYR A 373 -28.92 18.25 -13.27
CA TYR A 373 -28.92 18.19 -11.80
C TYR A 373 -27.68 18.86 -11.22
N ARG A 374 -27.76 19.41 -10.02
CA ARG A 374 -26.61 19.97 -9.29
C ARG A 374 -26.68 19.66 -7.81
N LEU A 375 -25.53 19.60 -7.16
CA LEU A 375 -25.44 19.61 -5.70
C LEU A 375 -25.64 21.04 -5.17
N ASP A 376 -26.34 21.19 -4.06
CA ASP A 376 -26.62 22.48 -3.43
C ASP A 376 -25.50 22.88 -2.47
N VAL A 377 -24.35 23.23 -3.03
CA VAL A 377 -23.16 23.65 -2.30
C VAL A 377 -23.28 25.10 -1.82
N THR A 378 -22.69 25.39 -0.67
CA THR A 378 -22.47 26.76 -0.19
C THR A 378 -21.06 27.20 -0.58
N PHE A 379 -20.92 28.43 -1.06
CA PHE A 379 -19.62 29.04 -1.27
C PHE A 379 -19.33 29.98 -0.10
N PRO A 380 -18.08 30.04 0.39
CA PRO A 380 -17.71 31.08 1.34
C PRO A 380 -17.99 32.45 0.71
N GLU A 381 -18.57 33.37 1.49
CA GLU A 381 -18.82 34.74 1.03
C GLU A 381 -17.50 35.36 0.53
N GLY A 382 -17.41 35.67 -0.78
CA GLY A 382 -16.28 36.39 -1.36
C GLY A 382 -15.58 35.76 -2.59
N SER A 383 -16.06 34.65 -3.14
CA SER A 383 -15.52 34.09 -4.39
C SER A 383 -16.51 34.27 -5.54
N ALA A 384 -16.45 35.42 -6.22
CA ALA A 384 -17.13 35.69 -7.49
C ALA A 384 -16.11 36.19 -8.52
#